data_AF-A0A673LT34-F1
#
_entry.id   AF-A0A673LT34-F1
#
_cell.length_a   1.000
_cell.length_b   1.000
_cell.length_c   1.000
_cell.angle_alpha   90.00
_cell.angle_beta   90.00
_cell.angle_gamma   90.00
#
_symmetry.space_group_name_H-M   'P 1'
#
loop_
_entity.id
_entity.type
_entity.pdbx_description
1 polymer ?
#
loop_
_entity_poly.entity_id
_entity_poly.type
_entity_poly.pdbx_seq_one_letter_code
_entity_poly.pdbx_strand_id
1 'polypeptide(L)'
;MDVANFLQEMRIGDAAGSCSVLATAELLDRLFPELDADLRGQYLGLVNSFIRHAALPPCDTDSGTLCAKSYADIPARAQAVSVVLLALSVQIQKALEDQNSPAVRSLVRTLAPTFCIFSITHLQEQPWTNAASRRSARELLTSAVGLTGSRSVQELLSGKPEEEQKGVLGPVLDTLQPELTKHHILTSYHVVLPCLLDLLSVLEKSPVHSGLPRKPNRFDDVLRHVLTYMEMEHKLDLRCVYAKNVVLFIERMGIVIVRHLKRLERVIVGYLEVSDAPEEKARLSILDALQKTLQIAWPRSESSEVLVDVSSESLPTQLKEQLMTQASHCLLLLDHCSKGKLQVRMTIVIFSIDFLWLYKEEFQPKG
;
A
#
# COMPACT_ATOMS: atom_id res chain seq x y z
N MET A 1 32.17 4.40 -8.13
CA MET A 1 32.28 4.61 -6.67
C MET A 1 31.27 3.66 -6.03
N ASP A 2 31.69 2.83 -5.08
CA ASP A 2 30.77 1.93 -4.36
C ASP A 2 29.87 2.78 -3.44
N VAL A 3 28.56 2.62 -3.56
CA VAL A 3 27.57 3.38 -2.76
C VAL A 3 27.78 3.14 -1.27
N ALA A 4 28.23 1.94 -0.87
CA ALA A 4 28.52 1.63 0.52
C ALA A 4 29.72 2.45 1.06
N ASN A 5 30.82 2.50 0.31
CA ASN A 5 31.99 3.33 0.66
C ASN A 5 31.63 4.82 0.69
N PHE A 6 30.76 5.26 -0.23
CA PHE A 6 30.30 6.64 -0.28
C PHE A 6 29.48 7.04 0.96
N LEU A 7 28.53 6.21 1.39
CA LEU A 7 27.74 6.47 2.60
C LEU A 7 28.60 6.37 3.88
N GLN A 8 29.64 5.54 3.86
CA GLN A 8 30.60 5.40 4.95
C GLN A 8 31.51 6.63 5.07
N GLU A 9 31.93 7.23 3.94
CA GLU A 9 32.63 8.53 3.91
C GLU A 9 31.78 9.67 4.47
N MET A 10 30.45 9.60 4.34
CA MET A 10 29.52 10.55 4.96
C MET A 10 29.31 10.35 6.48
N ARG A 11 30.02 9.40 7.13
CA ARG A 11 29.86 9.03 8.55
C ARG A 11 28.42 8.76 8.99
N ILE A 12 27.63 8.09 8.16
CA ILE A 12 26.29 7.63 8.55
C ILE A 12 26.40 6.22 9.10
N GLY A 13 26.80 6.11 10.36
CA GLY A 13 26.89 4.84 11.08
C GLY A 13 27.76 4.93 12.33
N ASP A 14 27.16 5.32 13.45
CA ASP A 14 27.14 4.46 14.65
C ASP A 14 26.27 5.09 15.76
N ALA A 15 25.87 4.23 16.69
CA ALA A 15 24.84 4.44 17.69
C ALA A 15 25.04 5.66 18.62
N ALA A 16 23.88 6.15 19.09
CA ALA A 16 23.65 7.11 20.18
C ALA A 16 23.80 8.61 19.86
N GLY A 17 22.64 9.29 19.84
CA GLY A 17 22.50 10.69 20.24
C GLY A 17 22.91 11.72 19.20
N SER A 18 21.91 12.47 18.69
CA SER A 18 22.05 13.64 17.82
C SER A 18 22.54 13.32 16.40
N CYS A 19 21.61 13.25 15.45
CA CYS A 19 21.89 13.15 14.03
C CYS A 19 22.42 14.51 13.50
N SER A 20 23.67 14.83 13.81
CA SER A 20 24.40 15.90 13.13
C SER A 20 25.19 15.27 11.98
N VAL A 21 24.57 15.22 10.81
CA VAL A 21 25.24 14.87 9.55
C VAL A 21 26.30 15.94 9.28
N LEU A 22 27.58 15.60 9.50
CA LEU A 22 28.70 16.39 9.01
C LEU A 22 29.05 15.96 7.58
N ALA A 23 28.08 16.08 6.67
CA ALA A 23 28.43 16.25 5.27
C ALA A 23 28.99 17.68 5.18
N THR A 24 30.30 17.83 5.02
CA THR A 24 30.87 19.15 4.80
C THR A 24 30.24 19.73 3.54
N ALA A 25 29.85 21.01 3.56
CA ALA A 25 29.26 21.68 2.40
C ALA A 25 30.13 21.50 1.14
N GLU A 26 31.45 21.45 1.32
CA GLU A 26 32.44 21.17 0.27
C GLU A 26 32.30 19.79 -0.39
N LEU A 27 31.94 18.74 0.36
CA LEU A 27 31.77 17.39 -0.20
C LEU A 27 30.49 17.33 -1.05
N LEU A 28 29.43 18.01 -0.62
CA LEU A 28 28.17 18.12 -1.35
C LEU A 28 28.29 19.00 -2.62
N ASP A 29 29.02 20.11 -2.57
CA ASP A 29 29.28 20.96 -3.74
C ASP A 29 30.16 20.26 -4.78
N ARG A 30 31.07 19.36 -4.36
CA ARG A 30 31.85 18.51 -5.27
C ARG A 30 31.04 17.40 -5.93
N LEU A 31 30.01 16.90 -5.26
CA LEU A 31 29.16 15.81 -5.75
C LEU A 31 28.13 16.27 -6.77
N PHE A 32 27.68 17.52 -6.63
CA PHE A 32 26.66 18.12 -7.47
C PHE A 32 27.20 19.43 -8.06
N PRO A 33 28.17 19.35 -9.00
CA PRO A 33 28.64 20.52 -9.73
C PRO A 33 27.47 21.16 -10.50
N GLU A 34 27.64 22.43 -10.92
CA GLU A 34 26.61 23.20 -11.63
C GLU A 34 25.84 22.35 -12.65
N LEU A 35 24.51 22.38 -12.52
CA LEU A 35 23.58 21.54 -13.26
C LEU A 35 23.55 21.91 -14.76
N ASP A 36 24.43 21.29 -15.55
CA ASP A 36 24.45 21.38 -17.01
C ASP A 36 23.37 20.49 -17.68
N ALA A 37 22.98 20.86 -18.91
CA ALA A 37 21.86 20.28 -19.65
C ALA A 37 22.02 18.80 -20.02
N ASP A 38 23.25 18.29 -20.10
CA ASP A 38 23.56 16.92 -20.55
C ASP A 38 23.59 15.87 -19.40
N LEU A 39 23.32 16.30 -18.17
CA LEU A 39 23.49 15.47 -16.96
C LEU A 39 22.25 14.65 -16.55
N ARG A 40 21.09 14.84 -17.21
CA ARG A 40 19.82 14.22 -16.81
C ARG A 40 19.88 12.71 -16.60
N GLY A 41 20.48 11.99 -17.55
CA GLY A 41 20.62 10.53 -17.47
C GLY A 41 21.55 10.08 -16.35
N GLN A 42 22.60 10.86 -16.09
CA GLN A 42 23.59 10.57 -15.05
C GLN A 42 22.99 10.77 -13.64
N TYR A 43 22.27 11.88 -13.42
CA TYR A 43 21.57 12.11 -12.16
C TYR A 43 20.50 11.05 -11.91
N LEU A 44 19.72 10.68 -12.93
CA LEU A 44 18.73 9.61 -12.79
C LEU A 44 19.40 8.27 -12.45
N GLY A 45 20.52 7.94 -13.10
CA GLY A 45 21.30 6.74 -12.79
C GLY A 45 21.84 6.73 -11.36
N LEU A 46 22.36 7.88 -10.90
CA LEU A 46 22.87 8.07 -9.55
C LEU A 46 21.77 7.94 -8.49
N VAL A 47 20.65 8.65 -8.68
CA VAL A 47 19.48 8.59 -7.78
C VAL A 47 18.92 7.16 -7.71
N ASN A 48 18.83 6.47 -8.84
CA ASN A 48 18.41 5.07 -8.87
C ASN A 48 19.41 4.16 -8.13
N SER A 49 20.71 4.45 -8.17
CA SER A 49 21.72 3.71 -7.42
C SER A 49 21.55 3.88 -5.91
N PHE A 50 21.30 5.10 -5.44
CA PHE A 50 21.01 5.36 -4.03
C PHE A 50 19.71 4.67 -3.58
N ILE A 51 18.64 4.77 -4.37
CA ILE A 51 17.36 4.14 -4.04
C ILE A 51 17.50 2.61 -3.99
N ARG A 52 18.29 2.02 -4.88
CA ARG A 52 18.62 0.58 -4.83
C ARG A 52 19.38 0.19 -3.58
N HIS A 53 20.22 1.07 -3.02
CA HIS A 53 20.94 0.79 -1.79
C HIS A 53 20.01 0.63 -0.57
N ALA A 54 18.91 1.37 -0.56
CA ALA A 54 17.84 1.25 0.44
C ALA A 54 16.67 0.37 -0.05
N ALA A 55 16.83 -0.36 -1.16
CA ALA A 55 15.78 -1.24 -1.66
C ALA A 55 15.53 -2.39 -0.69
N LEU A 56 14.26 -2.81 -0.65
CA LEU A 56 13.84 -3.90 0.21
C LEU A 56 14.35 -5.22 -0.36
N PRO A 57 15.04 -6.05 0.45
CA PRO A 57 15.44 -7.38 0.02
C PRO A 57 14.20 -8.20 -0.33
N PRO A 58 14.33 -9.18 -1.23
CA PRO A 58 13.22 -10.03 -1.58
C PRO A 58 12.66 -10.75 -0.35
N CYS A 59 11.34 -10.94 -0.35
CA CYS A 59 10.68 -11.72 0.67
C CYS A 59 10.77 -13.18 0.20
N ASP A 60 11.77 -13.88 0.73
CA ASP A 60 12.06 -15.28 0.39
C ASP A 60 11.24 -16.27 1.24
N THR A 61 10.32 -15.80 2.08
CA THR A 61 9.50 -16.68 2.92
C THR A 61 8.21 -17.05 2.21
N ASP A 62 7.96 -18.35 2.08
CA ASP A 62 6.71 -18.98 1.62
C ASP A 62 5.51 -18.77 2.57
N SER A 63 5.58 -17.76 3.45
CA SER A 63 4.53 -17.44 4.44
C SER A 63 3.97 -16.02 4.30
N GLY A 64 4.47 -15.26 3.32
CA GLY A 64 4.15 -13.84 3.12
C GLY A 64 4.45 -12.96 4.34
N THR A 65 5.24 -13.43 5.31
CA THR A 65 5.46 -12.73 6.58
C THR A 65 6.79 -12.00 6.56
N LEU A 66 6.74 -10.68 6.70
CA LEU A 66 7.91 -9.82 6.68
C LEU A 66 8.71 -9.94 7.98
N CYS A 67 9.82 -10.68 7.96
CA CYS A 67 10.70 -10.83 9.12
C CYS A 67 11.48 -9.53 9.39
N ALA A 68 11.24 -8.88 10.54
CA ALA A 68 11.91 -7.62 10.91
C ALA A 68 13.44 -7.71 10.87
N LYS A 69 14.03 -8.88 11.20
CA LYS A 69 15.48 -9.09 11.15
C LYS A 69 16.04 -8.96 9.74
N SER A 70 15.30 -9.40 8.72
CA SER A 70 15.70 -9.30 7.31
C SER A 70 15.76 -7.85 6.82
N TYR A 71 15.14 -6.93 7.56
CA TYR A 71 15.07 -5.51 7.21
C TYR A 71 15.80 -4.59 8.20
N ALA A 72 16.56 -5.15 9.17
CA ALA A 72 17.12 -4.40 10.29
C ALA A 72 17.99 -3.19 9.87
N ASP A 73 18.73 -3.33 8.75
CA ASP A 73 19.61 -2.28 8.24
C ASP A 73 18.88 -1.25 7.36
N ILE A 74 17.70 -1.58 6.86
CA ILE A 74 16.97 -0.74 5.90
C ILE A 74 16.64 0.65 6.46
N PRO A 75 16.18 0.82 7.70
CA PRO A 75 15.92 2.16 8.25
C PRO A 75 17.15 3.07 8.26
N ALA A 76 18.35 2.52 8.50
CA ALA A 76 19.59 3.29 8.49
C ALA A 76 19.99 3.68 7.06
N ARG A 77 19.91 2.74 6.11
CA ARG A 77 20.15 2.99 4.68
C ARG A 77 19.17 4.00 4.11
N ALA A 78 17.89 3.90 4.47
CA ALA A 78 16.85 4.82 4.02
C ALA A 78 17.12 6.26 4.50
N GLN A 79 17.55 6.43 5.75
CA GLN A 79 17.97 7.75 6.27
C GLN A 79 19.17 8.29 5.49
N ALA A 80 20.19 7.46 5.28
CA ALA A 80 21.39 7.84 4.54
C ALA A 80 21.05 8.32 3.11
N VAL A 81 20.20 7.57 2.42
CA VAL A 81 19.70 7.92 1.08
C VAL A 81 18.87 9.21 1.12
N SER A 82 17.94 9.35 2.08
CA SER A 82 17.15 10.59 2.24
C SER A 82 18.04 11.82 2.40
N VAL A 83 19.12 11.74 3.19
CA VAL A 83 20.08 12.86 3.37
C VAL A 83 20.70 13.27 2.04
N VAL A 84 21.18 12.30 1.24
CA VAL A 84 21.79 12.59 -0.06
C VAL A 84 20.77 13.20 -1.02
N LEU A 85 19.56 12.64 -1.07
CA LEU A 85 18.51 13.13 -1.95
C LEU A 85 18.02 14.53 -1.54
N LEU A 86 17.97 14.83 -0.24
CA LEU A 86 17.66 16.17 0.28
C LEU A 86 18.74 17.18 -0.10
N ALA A 87 20.03 16.82 0.02
CA ALA A 87 21.13 17.67 -0.39
C ALA A 87 21.06 17.96 -1.91
N LEU A 88 20.77 16.94 -2.71
CA LEU A 88 20.53 17.08 -4.14
C LEU A 88 19.36 18.04 -4.41
N SER A 89 18.24 17.89 -3.70
CA SER A 89 17.10 18.80 -3.84
C SER A 89 17.48 20.26 -3.56
N VAL A 90 18.31 20.52 -2.55
CA VAL A 90 18.77 21.89 -2.25
C VAL A 90 19.57 22.46 -3.41
N GLN A 91 20.45 21.67 -4.04
CA GLN A 91 21.23 22.13 -5.20
C GLN A 91 20.35 22.37 -6.43
N ILE A 92 19.39 21.48 -6.69
CA ILE A 92 18.41 21.69 -7.77
C ILE A 92 17.58 22.95 -7.51
N GLN A 93 17.19 23.21 -6.27
CA GLN A 93 16.43 24.41 -5.90
C GLN A 93 17.24 25.69 -6.14
N LYS A 94 18.52 25.73 -5.75
CA LYS A 94 19.40 26.87 -6.07
C LYS A 94 19.50 27.10 -7.58
N ALA A 95 19.70 26.04 -8.35
CA ALA A 95 19.78 26.15 -9.82
C ALA A 95 18.45 26.63 -10.46
N LEU A 96 17.31 26.26 -9.87
CA LEU A 96 16.00 26.78 -10.26
C LEU A 96 15.87 28.28 -9.98
N GLU A 97 16.43 28.77 -8.88
CA GLU A 97 16.41 30.19 -8.49
C GLU A 97 17.36 31.04 -9.34
N ASP A 98 18.57 30.53 -9.62
CA ASP A 98 19.60 31.28 -10.33
C ASP A 98 19.36 31.36 -11.85
N GLN A 99 19.04 30.23 -12.49
CA GLN A 99 18.97 30.13 -13.95
C GLN A 99 17.58 29.76 -14.47
N ASN A 100 16.77 29.07 -13.64
CA ASN A 100 15.46 28.53 -13.99
C ASN A 100 15.39 27.92 -15.40
N SER A 101 16.43 27.18 -15.81
CA SER A 101 16.55 26.74 -17.21
C SER A 101 15.57 25.60 -17.55
N PRO A 102 15.18 25.42 -18.82
CA PRO A 102 14.36 24.29 -19.25
C PRO A 102 14.97 22.92 -18.89
N ALA A 103 16.31 22.84 -18.88
CA ALA A 103 17.04 21.64 -18.51
C ALA A 103 16.86 21.28 -17.02
N VAL A 104 16.99 22.25 -16.11
CA VAL A 104 16.78 22.04 -14.67
C VAL A 104 15.32 21.63 -14.40
N ARG A 105 14.35 22.27 -15.03
CA ARG A 105 12.94 21.85 -14.92
C ARG A 105 12.69 20.46 -15.48
N SER A 106 13.38 20.07 -16.56
CA SER A 106 13.34 18.72 -17.13
C SER A 106 13.90 17.69 -16.15
N LEU A 107 15.01 18.02 -15.47
CA LEU A 107 15.58 17.17 -14.43
C LEU A 107 14.60 16.98 -13.27
N VAL A 108 14.01 18.06 -12.75
CA VAL A 108 13.00 18.00 -11.67
C VAL A 108 11.86 17.05 -12.05
N ARG A 109 11.27 17.21 -13.24
CA ARG A 109 10.19 16.33 -13.72
C ARG A 109 10.61 14.86 -13.82
N THR A 110 11.91 14.60 -14.00
CA THR A 110 12.47 13.26 -14.11
C THR A 110 12.71 12.62 -12.75
N LEU A 111 13.19 13.40 -11.77
CA LEU A 111 13.54 12.89 -10.44
C LEU A 111 12.36 12.89 -9.46
N ALA A 112 11.40 13.79 -9.62
CA ALA A 112 10.26 13.92 -8.71
C ALA A 112 9.44 12.62 -8.54
N PRO A 113 9.13 11.83 -9.60
CA PRO A 113 8.49 10.53 -9.43
C PRO A 113 9.31 9.58 -8.54
N THR A 114 10.63 9.55 -8.72
CA THR A 114 11.53 8.68 -7.97
C THR A 114 11.63 9.08 -6.50
N PHE A 115 11.68 10.40 -6.21
CA PHE A 115 11.63 10.92 -4.84
C PHE A 115 10.30 10.59 -4.17
N CYS A 116 9.19 10.68 -4.89
CA CYS A 116 7.87 10.29 -4.39
C CYS A 116 7.83 8.81 -4.01
N ILE A 117 8.20 7.91 -4.93
CA ILE A 117 8.15 6.46 -4.72
C ILE A 117 9.00 6.08 -3.50
N PHE A 118 10.24 6.56 -3.45
CA PHE A 118 11.13 6.29 -2.34
C PHE A 118 10.55 6.80 -1.01
N SER A 119 10.08 8.05 -0.97
CA SER A 119 9.51 8.63 0.24
C SER A 119 8.31 7.82 0.73
N ILE A 120 7.37 7.50 -0.14
CA ILE A 120 6.13 6.80 0.23
C ILE A 120 6.41 5.37 0.70
N THR A 121 7.41 4.71 0.12
CA THR A 121 7.89 3.37 0.57
C THR A 121 8.39 3.38 2.02
N HIS A 122 8.87 4.52 2.51
CA HIS A 122 9.42 4.68 3.85
C HIS A 122 8.58 5.56 4.78
N LEU A 123 7.36 5.94 4.39
CA LEU A 123 6.50 6.83 5.19
C LEU A 123 5.69 6.11 6.27
N GLN A 124 5.27 4.87 6.00
CA GLN A 124 4.44 4.10 6.91
C GLN A 124 5.25 3.32 7.94
N GLU A 125 4.61 3.00 9.07
CA GLU A 125 5.15 2.04 10.03
C GLU A 125 5.14 0.65 9.43
N GLN A 126 6.33 0.11 9.21
CA GLN A 126 6.57 -1.17 8.55
C GLN A 126 7.79 -1.84 9.18
N PRO A 127 7.99 -3.15 9.01
CA PRO A 127 9.15 -3.86 9.56
C PRO A 127 10.51 -3.29 9.13
N TRP A 128 10.55 -2.57 8.01
CA TRP A 128 11.74 -1.91 7.46
C TRP A 128 11.81 -0.40 7.73
N THR A 129 10.95 0.16 8.61
CA THR A 129 10.99 1.58 8.97
C THR A 129 11.08 1.80 10.47
N ASN A 130 11.64 2.94 10.86
CA ASN A 130 11.60 3.43 12.24
C ASN A 130 11.21 4.91 12.24
N ALA A 131 11.05 5.49 13.43
CA ALA A 131 10.62 6.88 13.56
C ALA A 131 11.56 7.89 12.85
N ALA A 132 12.86 7.61 12.81
CA ALA A 132 13.85 8.48 12.16
C ALA A 132 13.76 8.36 10.63
N SER A 133 13.74 7.14 10.07
CA SER A 133 13.62 6.93 8.63
C SER A 133 12.31 7.50 8.07
N ARG A 134 11.20 7.37 8.81
CA ARG A 134 9.90 7.95 8.43
C ARG A 134 9.94 9.48 8.41
N ARG A 135 10.67 10.11 9.34
CA ARG A 135 10.85 11.56 9.37
C ARG A 135 11.63 12.02 8.13
N SER A 136 12.75 11.39 7.82
CA SER A 136 13.57 11.73 6.64
C SER A 136 12.81 11.51 5.32
N ALA A 137 12.00 10.45 5.23
CA ALA A 137 11.13 10.21 4.08
C ALA A 137 10.06 11.31 3.92
N ARG A 138 9.49 11.81 5.02
CA ARG A 138 8.54 12.93 5.00
C ARG A 138 9.20 14.23 4.53
N GLU A 139 10.39 14.54 5.05
CA GLU A 139 11.16 15.71 4.64
C GLU A 139 11.48 15.67 3.14
N LEU A 140 11.90 14.51 2.62
CA LEU A 140 12.15 14.33 1.20
C LEU A 140 10.88 14.50 0.35
N LEU A 141 9.72 14.00 0.81
CA LEU A 141 8.46 14.21 0.10
C LEU A 141 8.08 15.70 0.07
N THR A 142 8.25 16.42 1.18
CA THR A 142 8.03 17.86 1.23
C THR A 142 8.98 18.61 0.28
N SER A 143 10.24 18.19 0.21
CA SER A 143 11.21 18.74 -0.73
C SER A 143 10.82 18.49 -2.19
N ALA A 144 10.33 17.29 -2.53
CA ALA A 144 9.83 16.98 -3.87
C ALA A 144 8.63 17.86 -4.28
N VAL A 145 7.72 18.17 -3.34
CA VAL A 145 6.61 19.11 -3.56
C VAL A 145 7.13 20.51 -3.88
N GLY A 146 8.13 20.98 -3.13
CA GLY A 146 8.76 22.28 -3.35
C GLY A 146 9.43 22.39 -4.72
N LEU A 147 10.21 21.38 -5.11
CA LEU A 147 10.94 21.35 -6.39
C LEU A 147 10.01 21.48 -7.61
N THR A 148 8.82 20.89 -7.57
CA THR A 148 7.86 20.97 -8.68
C THR A 148 7.03 22.25 -8.70
N GLY A 149 7.24 23.15 -7.73
CA GLY A 149 6.41 24.34 -7.54
C GLY A 149 4.98 24.02 -7.12
N SER A 150 4.75 22.82 -6.58
CA SER A 150 3.44 22.36 -6.12
C SER A 150 3.19 22.85 -4.69
N ARG A 151 1.94 23.14 -4.33
CA ARG A 151 1.60 23.59 -2.96
C ARG A 151 1.29 22.44 -2.01
N SER A 152 1.11 21.25 -2.55
CA SER A 152 0.75 20.05 -1.80
C SER A 152 1.19 18.80 -2.54
N VAL A 153 1.24 17.67 -1.81
CA VAL A 153 1.45 16.34 -2.40
C VAL A 153 0.33 16.01 -3.40
N GLN A 154 -0.91 16.45 -3.14
CA GLN A 154 -2.03 16.25 -4.07
C GLN A 154 -1.78 16.93 -5.42
N GLU A 155 -1.31 18.18 -5.38
CA GLU A 155 -1.00 18.95 -6.58
C GLU A 155 0.22 18.39 -7.32
N LEU A 156 1.25 17.95 -6.59
CA LEU A 156 2.42 17.25 -7.16
C LEU A 156 1.98 16.00 -7.96
N LEU A 157 1.11 15.19 -7.39
CA LEU A 157 0.69 13.93 -7.98
C LEU A 157 -0.36 14.11 -9.09
N SER A 158 -1.36 14.99 -8.90
CA SER A 158 -2.44 15.23 -9.87
C SER A 158 -2.06 16.19 -10.98
N GLY A 159 -1.15 17.12 -10.70
CA GLY A 159 -0.86 18.26 -11.54
C GLY A 159 -1.83 19.42 -11.30
N LYS A 160 -1.65 20.48 -12.07
CA LYS A 160 -2.48 21.69 -12.03
C LYS A 160 -3.40 21.70 -13.25
N PRO A 161 -4.72 21.53 -13.08
CA PRO A 161 -5.64 21.53 -14.20
C PRO A 161 -5.71 22.88 -14.92
N GLU A 162 -5.52 23.99 -14.19
CA GLU A 162 -5.54 25.36 -14.73
C GLU A 162 -4.32 25.68 -15.61
N GLU A 163 -3.18 25.01 -15.38
CA GLU A 163 -1.91 25.27 -16.08
C GLU A 163 -1.57 24.17 -17.10
N GLU A 164 -2.50 23.24 -17.39
CA GLU A 164 -2.28 22.01 -18.19
C GLU A 164 -1.05 21.18 -17.77
N GLN A 165 -0.55 21.40 -16.55
CA GLN A 165 0.63 20.76 -16.04
C GLN A 165 0.25 19.39 -15.47
N LYS A 166 0.63 18.31 -16.17
CA LYS A 166 0.43 16.93 -15.68
C LYS A 166 1.26 16.68 -14.41
N GLY A 167 0.65 16.05 -13.42
CA GLY A 167 1.33 15.63 -12.21
C GLY A 167 2.18 14.38 -12.38
N VAL A 168 2.87 13.98 -11.32
CA VAL A 168 3.81 12.86 -11.34
C VAL A 168 3.15 11.49 -11.17
N LEU A 169 1.83 11.40 -10.93
CA LEU A 169 1.19 10.10 -10.69
C LEU A 169 1.31 9.15 -11.88
N GLY A 170 1.09 9.63 -13.12
CA GLY A 170 1.23 8.77 -14.31
C GLY A 170 2.61 8.11 -14.36
N PRO A 171 3.70 8.88 -14.36
CA PRO A 171 5.06 8.36 -14.27
C PRO A 171 5.31 7.44 -13.06
N VAL A 172 4.72 7.72 -11.89
CA VAL A 172 4.81 6.86 -10.71
C VAL A 172 4.15 5.51 -10.98
N LEU A 173 2.94 5.49 -11.54
CA LEU A 173 2.24 4.27 -11.90
C LEU A 173 3.00 3.49 -12.97
N ASP A 174 3.53 4.16 -13.99
CA ASP A 174 4.35 3.54 -15.05
C ASP A 174 5.60 2.88 -14.47
N THR A 175 6.21 3.48 -13.43
CA THR A 175 7.38 2.92 -12.74
C THR A 175 7.00 1.72 -11.87
N LEU A 176 5.83 1.74 -11.23
CA LEU A 176 5.35 0.67 -10.36
C LEU A 176 4.70 -0.49 -11.13
N GLN A 177 4.20 -0.26 -12.35
CA GLN A 177 3.47 -1.25 -13.14
C GLN A 177 4.29 -2.52 -13.46
N PRO A 178 5.58 -2.46 -13.84
CA PRO A 178 6.41 -3.66 -14.01
C PRO A 178 6.53 -4.50 -12.73
N GLU A 179 6.59 -3.85 -11.57
CA GLU A 179 6.67 -4.52 -10.27
C GLU A 179 5.35 -5.18 -9.86
N LEU A 180 4.22 -4.66 -10.36
CA LEU A 180 2.89 -5.26 -10.20
C LEU A 180 2.59 -6.39 -11.19
N THR A 181 3.44 -6.59 -12.21
CA THR A 181 3.20 -7.59 -13.28
C THR A 181 4.24 -8.71 -13.29
N LYS A 182 5.43 -8.50 -12.72
CA LYS A 182 6.48 -9.52 -12.61
C LYS A 182 6.24 -10.48 -11.44
N HIS A 183 6.43 -11.77 -11.71
CA HIS A 183 6.05 -12.90 -10.85
C HIS A 183 6.99 -13.18 -9.65
N HIS A 184 8.02 -12.36 -9.49
CA HIS A 184 8.89 -12.26 -8.32
C HIS A 184 8.84 -10.77 -7.97
N ILE A 185 8.40 -10.31 -6.81
CA ILE A 185 8.82 -10.71 -5.47
C ILE A 185 7.70 -10.27 -4.50
N LEU A 186 7.36 -11.09 -3.50
CA LEU A 186 6.33 -10.81 -2.49
C LEU A 186 6.48 -9.41 -1.80
N THR A 187 7.70 -8.87 -1.68
CA THR A 187 7.93 -7.51 -1.15
C THR A 187 7.29 -6.42 -1.99
N SER A 188 7.24 -6.56 -3.32
CA SER A 188 6.63 -5.55 -4.17
C SER A 188 5.14 -5.38 -3.85
N TYR A 189 4.36 -6.44 -3.62
CA TYR A 189 2.92 -6.27 -3.31
C TYR A 189 2.64 -5.83 -1.87
N HIS A 190 3.43 -6.30 -0.89
CA HIS A 190 3.31 -5.84 0.50
C HIS A 190 3.57 -4.35 0.66
N VAL A 191 4.37 -3.78 -0.23
CA VAL A 191 4.80 -2.38 -0.18
C VAL A 191 3.97 -1.55 -1.15
N VAL A 192 3.85 -1.99 -2.40
CA VAL A 192 3.23 -1.22 -3.48
C VAL A 192 1.74 -1.01 -3.25
N LEU A 193 0.98 -2.02 -2.77
CA LEU A 193 -0.46 -1.82 -2.56
C LEU A 193 -0.77 -0.80 -1.43
N PRO A 194 -0.15 -0.86 -0.24
CA PRO A 194 -0.30 0.20 0.76
C PRO A 194 0.23 1.55 0.29
N CYS A 195 1.37 1.58 -0.42
CA CYS A 195 1.92 2.83 -0.97
C CYS A 195 0.98 3.47 -1.99
N LEU A 196 0.36 2.68 -2.87
CA LEU A 196 -0.65 3.14 -3.81
C LEU A 196 -1.90 3.65 -3.09
N LEU A 197 -2.35 2.97 -2.04
CA LEU A 197 -3.48 3.43 -1.22
C LEU A 197 -3.21 4.77 -0.53
N ASP A 198 -1.99 4.98 -0.02
CA ASP A 198 -1.59 6.26 0.55
C ASP A 198 -1.55 7.37 -0.50
N LEU A 199 -0.95 7.08 -1.66
CA LEU A 199 -0.95 7.98 -2.82
C LEU A 199 -2.38 8.38 -3.21
N LEU A 200 -3.27 7.39 -3.35
CA LEU A 200 -4.67 7.60 -3.69
C LEU A 200 -5.39 8.44 -2.64
N SER A 201 -5.10 8.22 -1.35
CA SER A 201 -5.70 8.98 -0.24
C SER A 201 -5.32 10.46 -0.25
N VAL A 202 -4.16 10.80 -0.82
CA VAL A 202 -3.75 12.19 -1.03
C VAL A 202 -4.41 12.78 -2.28
N LEU A 203 -4.52 11.99 -3.34
CA LEU A 203 -5.03 12.40 -4.64
C LEU A 203 -6.53 12.66 -4.64
N GLU A 204 -7.26 11.78 -3.98
CA GLU A 204 -8.71 11.70 -4.01
C GLU A 204 -9.26 11.99 -2.62
N LYS A 205 -10.21 12.93 -2.53
CA LYS A 205 -10.92 13.14 -1.27
C LYS A 205 -11.65 11.85 -0.89
N SER A 206 -11.52 11.43 0.37
CA SER A 206 -12.17 10.21 0.86
C SER A 206 -13.66 10.21 0.45
N PRO A 207 -14.13 9.16 -0.25
CA PRO A 207 -15.51 9.12 -0.73
C PRO A 207 -16.55 9.05 0.40
N VAL A 208 -16.09 8.88 1.64
CA VAL A 208 -16.90 8.87 2.87
C VAL A 208 -17.54 10.24 3.14
N HIS A 209 -16.94 11.35 2.66
CA HIS A 209 -17.32 12.71 3.08
C HIS A 209 -18.02 13.57 2.02
N SER A 210 -18.33 13.06 0.83
CA SER A 210 -18.93 13.88 -0.25
C SER A 210 -20.45 13.67 -0.40
N GLY A 211 -21.21 14.75 -0.24
CA GLY A 211 -22.67 14.83 -0.44
C GLY A 211 -23.13 14.98 -1.89
N LEU A 212 -22.25 14.76 -2.86
CA LEU A 212 -22.53 14.84 -4.30
C LEU A 212 -22.63 13.43 -4.93
N PRO A 213 -23.22 13.27 -6.14
CA PRO A 213 -23.17 12.01 -6.87
C PRO A 213 -21.70 11.61 -7.04
N ARG A 214 -21.31 10.54 -6.37
CA ARG A 214 -19.92 10.08 -6.41
C ARG A 214 -19.69 9.58 -7.83
N LYS A 215 -18.75 10.19 -8.55
CA LYS A 215 -18.25 9.68 -9.84
C LYS A 215 -17.23 8.56 -9.58
N PRO A 216 -16.97 7.66 -10.55
CA PRO A 216 -15.78 6.81 -10.52
C PRO A 216 -14.52 7.67 -10.36
N ASN A 217 -13.60 7.21 -9.51
CA ASN A 217 -12.34 7.89 -9.22
C ASN A 217 -11.16 6.91 -9.30
N ARG A 218 -9.94 7.37 -9.02
CA ARG A 218 -8.74 6.52 -9.15
C ARG A 218 -8.74 5.32 -8.20
N PHE A 219 -9.47 5.36 -7.08
CA PHE A 219 -9.66 4.18 -6.23
C PHE A 219 -10.43 3.07 -6.96
N ASP A 220 -11.46 3.42 -7.75
CA ASP A 220 -12.21 2.43 -8.53
C ASP A 220 -11.33 1.73 -9.57
N ASP A 221 -10.41 2.47 -10.20
CA ASP A 221 -9.51 1.93 -11.21
C ASP A 221 -8.48 0.98 -10.61
N VAL A 222 -7.81 1.40 -9.53
CA VAL A 222 -6.83 0.54 -8.85
C VAL A 222 -7.51 -0.69 -8.26
N LEU A 223 -8.65 -0.54 -7.57
CA LEU A 223 -9.37 -1.69 -7.02
C LEU A 223 -9.82 -2.66 -8.11
N ARG A 224 -10.26 -2.17 -9.28
CA ARG A 224 -10.64 -3.04 -10.41
C ARG A 224 -9.48 -3.92 -10.86
N HIS A 225 -8.27 -3.39 -10.92
CA HIS A 225 -7.07 -4.15 -11.26
C HIS A 225 -6.71 -5.14 -10.15
N VAL A 226 -6.70 -4.68 -8.89
CA VAL A 226 -6.44 -5.56 -7.73
C VAL A 226 -7.40 -6.75 -7.71
N LEU A 227 -8.71 -6.53 -7.88
CA LEU A 227 -9.69 -7.61 -7.92
C LEU A 227 -9.48 -8.55 -9.11
N THR A 228 -9.03 -8.06 -10.27
CA THR A 228 -8.68 -8.92 -11.41
C THR A 228 -7.51 -9.83 -11.10
N TYR A 229 -6.47 -9.31 -10.44
CA TYR A 229 -5.34 -10.14 -10.00
C TYR A 229 -5.77 -11.14 -8.93
N MET A 230 -6.60 -10.71 -7.97
CA MET A 230 -7.13 -11.60 -6.93
C MET A 230 -7.92 -12.78 -7.50
N GLU A 231 -8.80 -12.56 -8.49
CA GLU A 231 -9.61 -13.62 -9.12
C GLU A 231 -8.75 -14.73 -9.76
N MET A 232 -7.52 -14.43 -10.19
CA MET A 232 -6.61 -15.35 -10.89
C MET A 232 -5.40 -15.77 -10.04
N GLU A 233 -5.34 -15.36 -8.76
CA GLU A 233 -4.19 -15.64 -7.92
C GLU A 233 -4.25 -17.06 -7.34
N HIS A 234 -3.16 -17.80 -7.54
CA HIS A 234 -3.03 -19.19 -7.09
C HIS A 234 -1.93 -19.38 -6.03
N LYS A 235 -1.02 -18.40 -5.87
CA LYS A 235 0.01 -18.43 -4.83
C LYS A 235 -0.60 -17.98 -3.50
N LEU A 236 -0.58 -18.86 -2.49
CA LEU A 236 -1.20 -18.61 -1.19
C LEU A 236 -0.62 -17.37 -0.49
N ASP A 237 0.68 -17.13 -0.60
CA ASP A 237 1.31 -15.93 -0.04
C ASP A 237 0.76 -14.63 -0.63
N LEU A 238 0.57 -14.60 -1.96
CA LEU A 238 -0.01 -13.44 -2.63
C LEU A 238 -1.47 -13.26 -2.27
N ARG A 239 -2.22 -14.37 -2.10
CA ARG A 239 -3.58 -14.32 -1.56
C ARG A 239 -3.60 -13.67 -0.17
N CYS A 240 -2.66 -14.00 0.72
CA CYS A 240 -2.55 -13.34 2.03
C CYS A 240 -2.34 -11.83 1.88
N VAL A 241 -1.44 -11.41 0.98
CA VAL A 241 -1.17 -9.98 0.72
C VAL A 241 -2.42 -9.27 0.21
N TYR A 242 -3.07 -9.84 -0.81
CA TYR A 242 -4.25 -9.23 -1.41
C TYR A 242 -5.42 -9.17 -0.43
N ALA A 243 -5.68 -10.24 0.34
CA ALA A 243 -6.74 -10.29 1.33
C ALA A 243 -6.56 -9.21 2.40
N LYS A 244 -5.33 -9.01 2.90
CA LYS A 244 -5.02 -7.93 3.84
C LYS A 244 -5.21 -6.53 3.22
N ASN A 245 -4.83 -6.35 1.95
CA ASN A 245 -4.91 -5.05 1.31
C ASN A 245 -6.33 -4.67 0.85
N VAL A 246 -7.16 -5.64 0.45
CA VAL A 246 -8.53 -5.35 0.03
C VAL A 246 -9.37 -4.80 1.19
N VAL A 247 -9.09 -5.22 2.43
CA VAL A 247 -9.64 -4.62 3.66
C VAL A 247 -9.39 -3.12 3.69
N LEU A 248 -8.16 -2.69 3.41
CA LEU A 248 -7.79 -1.27 3.42
C LEU A 248 -8.51 -0.48 2.31
N PHE A 249 -8.71 -1.09 1.13
CA PHE A 249 -9.53 -0.48 0.07
C PHE A 249 -10.97 -0.28 0.51
N ILE A 250 -11.58 -1.29 1.16
CA ILE A 250 -12.95 -1.23 1.65
C ILE A 250 -13.13 -0.07 2.65
N GLU A 251 -12.24 0.04 3.64
CA GLU A 251 -12.26 1.12 4.63
C GLU A 251 -12.09 2.50 4.00
N ARG A 252 -11.14 2.65 3.08
CA ARG A 252 -10.80 3.95 2.46
C ARG A 252 -11.88 4.41 1.48
N MET A 253 -12.45 3.50 0.71
CA MET A 253 -13.52 3.79 -0.26
C MET A 253 -14.87 3.99 0.42
N GLY A 254 -15.08 3.38 1.59
CA GLY A 254 -16.34 3.41 2.31
C GLY A 254 -17.49 2.96 1.42
N ILE A 255 -18.64 3.62 1.53
CA ILE A 255 -19.88 3.28 0.83
C ILE A 255 -19.75 3.27 -0.71
N VAL A 256 -18.66 3.77 -1.32
CA VAL A 256 -18.42 3.62 -2.77
C VAL A 256 -18.06 2.20 -3.17
N ILE A 257 -17.64 1.35 -2.22
CA ILE A 257 -17.36 -0.06 -2.47
C ILE A 257 -18.55 -0.81 -3.07
N VAL A 258 -19.78 -0.29 -2.90
CA VAL A 258 -21.03 -0.82 -3.52
C VAL A 258 -20.89 -1.09 -5.02
N ARG A 259 -20.08 -0.30 -5.74
CA ARG A 259 -19.86 -0.45 -7.19
C ARG A 259 -19.11 -1.73 -7.57
N HIS A 260 -18.35 -2.28 -6.62
CA HIS A 260 -17.47 -3.43 -6.83
C HIS A 260 -18.00 -4.70 -6.15
N LEU A 261 -19.12 -4.64 -5.41
CA LEU A 261 -19.64 -5.74 -4.60
C LEU A 261 -19.72 -7.06 -5.34
N LYS A 262 -20.28 -7.09 -6.55
CA LYS A 262 -20.42 -8.33 -7.32
C LYS A 262 -19.09 -9.03 -7.60
N ARG A 263 -18.01 -8.28 -7.84
CA ARG A 263 -16.67 -8.85 -8.04
C ARG A 263 -16.02 -9.20 -6.71
N LEU A 264 -16.15 -8.31 -5.73
CA LEU A 264 -15.62 -8.50 -4.39
C LEU A 264 -16.18 -9.75 -3.73
N GLU A 265 -17.48 -10.02 -3.87
CA GLU A 265 -18.15 -11.22 -3.37
C GLU A 265 -17.52 -12.50 -3.94
N ARG A 266 -17.30 -12.56 -5.25
CA ARG A 266 -16.64 -13.72 -5.89
C ARG A 266 -15.21 -13.93 -5.37
N VAL A 267 -14.46 -12.85 -5.18
CA VAL A 267 -13.12 -12.91 -4.61
C VAL A 267 -13.17 -13.40 -3.17
N ILE A 268 -14.13 -12.92 -2.37
CA ILE A 268 -14.33 -13.36 -0.99
C ILE A 268 -14.58 -14.87 -0.94
N VAL A 269 -15.52 -15.37 -1.74
CA VAL A 269 -15.83 -16.81 -1.81
C VAL A 269 -14.60 -17.61 -2.22
N GLY A 270 -13.95 -17.25 -3.34
CA GLY A 270 -12.79 -18.01 -3.84
C GLY A 270 -11.57 -18.00 -2.92
N TYR A 271 -11.46 -17.03 -2.00
CA TYR A 271 -10.40 -16.97 -0.99
C TYR A 271 -10.77 -17.76 0.26
N LEU A 272 -12.04 -17.77 0.64
CA LEU A 272 -12.54 -18.61 1.73
C LEU A 272 -12.47 -20.10 1.35
N GLU A 273 -12.71 -20.47 0.09
CA GLU A 273 -12.69 -21.87 -0.36
C GLU A 273 -11.29 -22.54 -0.23
N VAL A 274 -10.21 -21.77 -0.29
CA VAL A 274 -8.84 -22.31 -0.31
C VAL A 274 -8.15 -22.04 1.02
N SER A 275 -7.71 -23.10 1.68
CA SER A 275 -6.93 -23.02 2.92
C SER A 275 -5.52 -22.51 2.64
N ASP A 276 -5.10 -21.57 3.46
CA ASP A 276 -3.71 -21.15 3.61
C ASP A 276 -3.14 -21.57 4.99
N ALA A 277 -3.51 -22.76 5.45
CA ALA A 277 -2.93 -23.40 6.63
C ALA A 277 -1.38 -23.41 6.59
N PRO A 278 -0.72 -23.34 7.76
CA PRO A 278 -1.27 -23.51 9.10
C PRO A 278 -1.83 -22.25 9.75
N GLU A 279 -1.62 -21.05 9.21
CA GLU A 279 -2.03 -19.81 9.88
C GLU A 279 -3.36 -19.20 9.40
N GLU A 280 -3.89 -19.63 8.25
CA GLU A 280 -5.21 -19.20 7.74
C GLU A 280 -5.33 -17.66 7.61
N LYS A 281 -4.21 -16.99 7.31
CA LYS A 281 -4.08 -15.52 7.25
C LYS A 281 -4.97 -14.91 6.16
N ALA A 282 -5.05 -15.55 5.00
CA ALA A 282 -5.89 -15.12 3.89
C ALA A 282 -7.37 -15.27 4.25
N ARG A 283 -7.77 -16.41 4.81
CA ARG A 283 -9.15 -16.65 5.24
C ARG A 283 -9.62 -15.68 6.34
N LEU A 284 -8.80 -15.45 7.36
CA LEU A 284 -9.11 -14.47 8.40
C LEU A 284 -9.21 -13.04 7.84
N SER A 285 -8.28 -12.65 6.96
CA SER A 285 -8.29 -11.31 6.35
C SER A 285 -9.49 -11.10 5.43
N ILE A 286 -9.92 -12.13 4.69
CA ILE A 286 -11.06 -12.02 3.79
C ILE A 286 -12.41 -12.07 4.54
N LEU A 287 -12.47 -12.73 5.72
CA LEU A 287 -13.60 -12.61 6.64
C LEU A 287 -13.72 -11.18 7.19
N ASP A 288 -12.61 -10.54 7.57
CA ASP A 288 -12.60 -9.12 7.98
C ASP A 288 -13.06 -8.21 6.82
N ALA A 289 -12.62 -8.49 5.58
CA ALA A 289 -13.09 -7.78 4.40
C ALA A 289 -14.61 -7.91 4.20
N LEU A 290 -15.15 -9.12 4.35
CA LEU A 290 -16.60 -9.36 4.31
C LEU A 290 -17.32 -8.58 5.41
N GLN A 291 -16.85 -8.69 6.66
CA GLN A 291 -17.44 -7.99 7.80
C GLN A 291 -17.54 -6.48 7.56
N LYS A 292 -16.42 -5.85 7.16
CA LYS A 292 -16.37 -4.41 6.88
C LYS A 292 -17.24 -4.02 5.71
N THR A 293 -17.27 -4.84 4.65
CA THR A 293 -18.15 -4.60 3.51
C THR A 293 -19.62 -4.58 3.93
N LEU A 294 -20.04 -5.54 4.76
CA LEU A 294 -21.40 -5.61 5.29
C LEU A 294 -21.76 -4.38 6.13
N GLN A 295 -20.85 -3.97 7.03
CA GLN A 295 -21.05 -2.77 7.87
C GLN A 295 -21.15 -1.48 7.05
N ILE A 296 -20.41 -1.37 5.94
CA ILE A 296 -20.27 -0.14 5.17
C ILE A 296 -21.33 0.00 4.07
N ALA A 297 -21.66 -1.10 3.39
CA ALA A 297 -22.30 -1.06 2.07
C ALA A 297 -23.69 -1.71 2.03
N TRP A 298 -24.09 -2.43 3.07
CA TRP A 298 -25.43 -3.02 3.17
C TRP A 298 -26.47 -2.02 3.69
N PRO A 299 -27.74 -1.98 3.22
CA PRO A 299 -28.45 -2.89 2.31
C PRO A 299 -28.66 -2.23 0.93
N ARG A 300 -27.74 -2.45 -0.03
CA ARG A 300 -27.88 -1.86 -1.38
C ARG A 300 -27.58 -2.83 -2.53
N SER A 301 -27.39 -4.12 -2.24
CA SER A 301 -27.44 -5.20 -3.23
C SER A 301 -28.52 -6.20 -2.82
N GLU A 302 -29.38 -6.62 -3.74
CA GLU A 302 -30.52 -7.51 -3.46
C GLU A 302 -30.14 -9.00 -3.38
N SER A 303 -28.87 -9.37 -3.38
CA SER A 303 -28.45 -10.76 -3.43
C SER A 303 -26.96 -10.89 -3.14
N SER A 304 -26.60 -11.64 -2.11
CA SER A 304 -25.27 -12.21 -1.97
C SER A 304 -25.40 -13.61 -1.39
N GLU A 305 -24.92 -14.60 -2.14
CA GLU A 305 -24.87 -16.02 -1.80
C GLU A 305 -23.42 -16.33 -1.42
N VAL A 306 -23.07 -16.14 -0.14
CA VAL A 306 -21.70 -16.40 0.35
C VAL A 306 -21.72 -17.65 1.20
N LEU A 307 -20.95 -18.64 0.78
CA LEU A 307 -21.06 -20.03 1.22
C LEU A 307 -19.67 -20.65 1.28
N VAL A 308 -19.12 -20.89 2.47
CA VAL A 308 -17.90 -21.67 2.63
C VAL A 308 -17.95 -22.49 3.93
N ASP A 309 -17.68 -23.79 3.80
CA ASP A 309 -17.49 -24.72 4.92
C ASP A 309 -16.00 -24.81 5.29
N VAL A 310 -15.66 -24.47 6.52
CA VAL A 310 -14.29 -24.51 7.07
C VAL A 310 -14.08 -25.73 8.00
N SER A 311 -15.06 -26.63 8.06
CA SER A 311 -15.16 -27.63 9.13
C SER A 311 -14.44 -28.94 8.85
N SER A 312 -14.06 -29.17 7.59
CA SER A 312 -13.47 -30.41 7.09
C SER A 312 -11.95 -30.49 7.27
N GLU A 313 -11.30 -29.39 7.68
CA GLU A 313 -9.84 -29.29 7.71
C GLU A 313 -9.26 -29.54 9.11
N SER A 314 -8.14 -30.28 9.15
CA SER A 314 -7.42 -30.59 10.39
C SER A 314 -6.60 -29.38 10.86
N LEU A 315 -7.29 -28.39 11.43
CA LEU A 315 -6.70 -27.15 11.97
C LEU A 315 -6.51 -27.20 13.49
N PRO A 316 -5.54 -26.45 14.05
CA PRO A 316 -5.45 -26.24 15.49
C PRO A 316 -6.76 -25.67 16.06
N THR A 317 -7.19 -26.17 17.22
CA THR A 317 -8.50 -25.83 17.83
C THR A 317 -8.73 -24.32 17.98
N GLN A 318 -7.70 -23.59 18.40
CA GLN A 318 -7.77 -22.13 18.57
C GLN A 318 -8.00 -21.39 17.25
N LEU A 319 -7.35 -21.82 16.16
CA LEU A 319 -7.47 -21.18 14.86
C LEU A 319 -8.83 -21.49 14.23
N LYS A 320 -9.29 -22.74 14.39
CA LYS A 320 -10.65 -23.14 14.03
C LYS A 320 -11.68 -22.27 14.76
N GLU A 321 -11.55 -22.09 16.08
CA GLU A 321 -12.44 -21.23 16.86
C GLU A 321 -12.44 -19.78 16.35
N GLN A 322 -11.28 -19.20 16.04
CA GLN A 322 -11.19 -17.84 15.48
C GLN A 322 -11.93 -17.69 14.15
N LEU A 323 -11.73 -18.62 13.21
CA LEU A 323 -12.43 -18.63 11.93
C LEU A 323 -13.95 -18.74 12.13
N MET A 324 -14.38 -19.63 13.03
CA MET A 324 -15.79 -19.81 13.38
C MET A 324 -16.38 -18.53 13.98
N THR A 325 -15.71 -17.89 14.92
CA THR A 325 -16.18 -16.64 15.55
C THR A 325 -16.33 -15.51 14.54
N GLN A 326 -15.33 -15.29 13.66
CA GLN A 326 -15.43 -14.24 12.64
C GLN A 326 -16.53 -14.52 11.62
N ALA A 327 -16.68 -15.77 11.18
CA ALA A 327 -17.77 -16.17 10.30
C ALA A 327 -19.14 -15.95 10.96
N SER A 328 -19.27 -16.29 12.25
CA SER A 328 -20.48 -16.03 13.05
C SER A 328 -20.85 -14.56 13.05
N HIS A 329 -19.88 -13.68 13.28
CA HIS A 329 -20.12 -12.23 13.27
C HIS A 329 -20.60 -11.74 11.90
N CYS A 330 -20.03 -12.22 10.80
CA CYS A 330 -20.50 -11.89 9.46
C CYS A 330 -21.94 -12.36 9.22
N LEU A 331 -22.29 -13.57 9.67
CA LEU A 331 -23.65 -14.13 9.56
C LEU A 331 -24.67 -13.35 10.39
N LEU A 332 -24.33 -12.97 11.62
CA LEU A 332 -25.19 -12.14 12.47
C LEU A 332 -25.40 -10.75 11.88
N LEU A 333 -24.35 -10.14 11.34
CA LEU A 333 -24.46 -8.87 10.64
C LEU A 333 -25.39 -9.00 9.45
N LEU A 334 -25.22 -10.03 8.60
CA LEU A 334 -26.11 -10.35 7.49
C LEU A 334 -27.56 -10.56 7.94
N ASP A 335 -27.80 -11.29 9.03
CA ASP A 335 -29.14 -11.57 9.54
C ASP A 335 -29.85 -10.28 9.96
N HIS A 336 -29.15 -9.47 10.76
CA HIS A 336 -29.64 -8.16 11.19
C HIS A 336 -29.94 -7.25 10.00
N CYS A 337 -29.02 -7.23 9.04
CA CYS A 337 -29.10 -6.52 7.78
C CYS A 337 -30.25 -7.00 6.86
N SER A 338 -30.65 -8.27 6.98
CA SER A 338 -31.77 -8.88 6.24
C SER A 338 -33.11 -8.78 6.98
N LYS A 339 -33.13 -8.25 8.21
CA LYS A 339 -34.28 -8.26 9.12
C LYS A 339 -34.82 -9.67 9.38
N GLY A 340 -33.93 -10.65 9.55
CA GLY A 340 -34.31 -12.05 9.80
C GLY A 340 -34.86 -12.78 8.56
N LYS A 341 -34.77 -12.18 7.36
CA LYS A 341 -35.22 -12.81 6.10
C LYS A 341 -34.15 -13.69 5.44
N LEU A 342 -33.02 -13.93 6.12
CA LEU A 342 -32.01 -14.88 5.64
C LEU A 342 -32.62 -16.24 5.29
N GLN A 343 -33.66 -16.70 6.02
CA GLN A 343 -34.29 -17.99 5.79
C GLN A 343 -34.98 -18.17 4.42
N VAL A 344 -35.27 -17.09 3.68
CA VAL A 344 -36.03 -17.18 2.41
C VAL A 344 -35.12 -17.07 1.17
N ARG A 345 -33.83 -16.76 1.36
CA ARG A 345 -32.89 -16.47 0.26
C ARG A 345 -31.53 -17.16 0.38
N MET A 346 -31.41 -18.13 1.28
CA MET A 346 -30.17 -18.82 1.60
C MET A 346 -30.12 -20.21 0.92
N THR A 347 -29.19 -20.41 -0.01
CA THR A 347 -28.47 -21.69 -0.01
C THR A 347 -27.38 -21.54 1.05
N ILE A 348 -27.60 -22.14 2.23
CA ILE A 348 -26.66 -22.29 3.34
C ILE A 348 -25.82 -23.54 3.07
N VAL A 349 -24.51 -23.49 3.24
CA VAL A 349 -23.68 -24.68 3.49
C VAL A 349 -22.75 -24.33 4.65
N ILE A 350 -23.34 -24.55 5.82
CA ILE A 350 -22.80 -25.29 6.97
C ILE A 350 -21.27 -25.20 7.11
N PHE A 351 -20.81 -24.29 7.98
CA PHE A 351 -19.83 -24.71 8.98
C PHE A 351 -20.54 -25.72 9.89
N SER A 352 -19.95 -26.89 10.17
CA SER A 352 -20.35 -28.07 10.97
C SER A 352 -21.81 -28.15 11.44
N ILE A 353 -22.39 -29.35 11.45
CA ILE A 353 -23.69 -29.65 12.09
C ILE A 353 -23.78 -29.08 13.53
N ASP A 354 -22.65 -28.99 14.25
CA ASP A 354 -22.56 -28.40 15.59
C ASP A 354 -22.80 -26.89 15.63
N PHE A 355 -22.46 -26.16 14.57
CA PHE A 355 -22.55 -24.69 14.49
C PHE A 355 -23.96 -24.21 14.18
N LEU A 356 -24.71 -24.94 13.34
CA LEU A 356 -26.15 -24.68 13.16
C LEU A 356 -26.95 -24.94 14.44
N TRP A 357 -26.47 -25.85 15.28
CA TRP A 357 -27.05 -26.11 16.59
C TRP A 357 -26.72 -24.97 17.58
N LEU A 358 -25.46 -24.53 17.67
CA LEU A 358 -25.05 -23.36 18.45
C LEU A 358 -25.73 -22.05 18.03
N TYR A 359 -25.79 -21.74 16.73
CA TYR A 359 -26.49 -20.54 16.24
C TYR A 359 -27.99 -20.56 16.60
N LYS A 360 -28.63 -21.74 16.56
CA LYS A 360 -30.04 -21.90 16.95
C LYS A 360 -30.25 -21.86 18.46
N GLU A 361 -29.35 -22.43 19.25
CA GLU A 361 -29.48 -22.47 20.71
C GLU A 361 -29.12 -21.14 21.38
N GLU A 362 -28.10 -20.45 20.87
CA GLU A 362 -27.42 -19.38 21.60
C GLU A 362 -27.91 -17.98 21.18
N PHE A 363 -28.47 -17.82 19.96
CA PHE A 363 -28.73 -16.49 19.38
C PHE A 363 -30.09 -16.28 18.69
N GLN A 364 -30.99 -17.27 18.66
CA GLN A 364 -32.41 -16.99 18.36
C GLN A 364 -33.08 -16.38 19.61
N PRO A 365 -33.91 -15.33 19.48
CA PRO A 365 -34.68 -14.85 20.62
C PRO A 365 -35.59 -15.98 21.11
N LYS A 366 -35.45 -16.36 22.38
CA LYS A 366 -36.42 -17.22 23.05
C LYS A 366 -37.71 -16.44 23.21
N GLY A 367 -38.66 -16.67 22.29
CA GLY A 367 -40.09 -16.37 22.44
C GLY A 367 -40.45 -14.92 22.68
#